data_AF-A0A4Y2K1K6-F1
#
_entry.id   AF-A0A4Y2K1K6-F1
#
_cell.length_a   1.000
_cell.length_b   1.000
_cell.length_c   1.000
_cell.angle_alpha   90.00
_cell.angle_beta   90.00
_cell.angle_gamma   90.00
#
_symmetry.space_group_name_H-M   'P 1'
#
loop_
_entity.id
_entity.type
_entity.pdbx_description
1 polymer ?
#
loop_
_entity_poly.entity_id
_entity_poly.type
_entity_poly.pdbx_seq_one_letter_code
_entity_poly.pdbx_strand_id
1 'polypeptide(L)'
;MVDNGSSTRQYQRILELAENLNCKLYPSYYKVKEANQLCCPHSISVTETSAEITLQTLVDHTVSRTTEKLRLSTNNAFEVIMKWGCDGSEQNRYKQKFSE
;
A
#
# COMPACT_ATOMS: atom_id res chain seq x y z
N MET A 1 5.65 9.65 5.10
CA MET A 1 4.21 9.78 4.76
C MET A 1 3.36 8.87 5.63
N VAL A 2 3.58 7.55 5.57
CA VAL A 2 2.77 6.57 6.33
C VAL A 2 2.92 6.74 7.84
N ASP A 3 4.15 6.68 8.36
CA ASP A 3 4.41 6.73 9.82
C ASP A 3 3.94 8.03 10.47
N ASN A 4 4.01 9.14 9.72
CA ASN A 4 3.60 10.47 10.19
C ASN A 4 2.13 10.80 9.87
N GLY A 5 1.36 9.86 9.31
CA GLY A 5 -0.04 10.09 8.90
C GLY A 5 -0.22 11.28 7.95
N SER A 6 0.79 11.60 7.14
CA SER A 6 0.80 12.83 6.35
C SER A 6 0.06 12.64 5.03
N SER A 7 -0.86 13.55 4.73
CA SER A 7 -1.51 13.66 3.43
C SER A 7 -0.51 14.02 2.32
N THR A 8 -0.87 13.74 1.06
CA THR A 8 -0.11 14.17 -0.13
C THR A 8 0.17 15.67 -0.12
N ARG A 9 -0.82 16.49 0.24
CA ARG A 9 -0.67 17.95 0.30
C ARG A 9 0.37 18.38 1.34
N GLN A 10 0.35 17.77 2.52
CA GLN A 10 1.34 18.06 3.56
C GLN A 10 2.74 17.64 3.11
N TYR A 11 2.87 16.46 2.49
CA TYR A 11 4.14 16.00 1.94
C TYR A 11 4.70 16.97 0.89
N GLN A 12 3.87 17.42 -0.06
CA GLN A 12 4.27 18.38 -1.09
C GLN A 12 4.75 19.71 -0.51
N ARG A 13 4.09 20.22 0.54
CA ARG A 13 4.54 21.44 1.24
C ARG A 13 5.90 21.28 1.92
N ILE A 14 6.15 20.13 2.54
CA ILE A 14 7.45 19.84 3.17
C ILE A 14 8.54 19.75 2.11
N LEU A 15 8.25 19.10 0.98
CA LEU A 15 9.16 19.02 -0.17
C LEU A 15 9.51 20.41 -0.70
N GLU A 16 8.50 21.25 -0.97
CA GLU A 16 8.68 22.62 -1.46
C GLU A 16 9.51 23.48 -0.49
N LEU A 17 9.25 23.37 0.82
CA LEU A 17 10.02 24.08 1.84
C LEU A 17 11.48 23.62 1.88
N ALA A 18 11.73 22.31 1.77
CA ALA A 18 13.09 21.78 1.72
C ALA A 18 13.83 22.23 0.45
N GLU A 19 13.15 22.24 -0.70
CA GLU A 19 13.70 22.72 -1.97
C GLU A 19 14.02 24.22 -1.94
N ASN A 20 13.16 25.04 -1.34
CA ASN A 20 13.40 26.48 -1.12
C ASN A 20 14.63 26.74 -0.24
N LEU A 21 14.96 25.81 0.65
CA LEU A 21 16.17 25.83 1.47
C LEU A 21 17.38 25.18 0.78
N ASN A 22 17.27 24.82 -0.50
CA ASN A 22 18.27 24.06 -1.27
C ASN A 22 18.61 22.68 -0.67
N CYS A 23 17.71 22.09 0.11
CA CYS A 23 17.84 20.77 0.73
C CYS A 23 17.12 19.69 -0.08
N LYS A 24 17.87 18.82 -0.79
CA LYS A 24 17.31 17.69 -1.57
C LYS A 24 17.15 16.41 -0.74
N LEU A 25 16.42 16.50 0.37
CA LEU A 25 16.25 15.38 1.31
C LEU A 25 15.14 14.41 0.92
N TYR A 26 14.05 14.92 0.35
CA TYR A 26 12.85 14.13 0.10
C TYR A 26 12.74 13.76 -1.39
N PRO A 27 12.33 12.52 -1.72
CA PRO A 27 12.06 12.17 -3.10
C PRO A 27 10.84 12.93 -3.63
N SER A 28 10.76 13.10 -4.95
CA SER A 28 9.56 13.66 -5.57
C SER A 28 8.33 12.78 -5.27
N TYR A 29 7.14 13.39 -5.25
CA TYR A 29 5.91 12.64 -5.01
C TYR A 29 5.68 11.52 -6.04
N TYR A 30 6.18 11.70 -7.27
CA TYR A 30 6.14 10.67 -8.31
C TYR A 30 6.83 9.38 -7.87
N LYS A 31 8.05 9.46 -7.33
CA LYS A 31 8.78 8.30 -6.82
C LYS A 31 8.07 7.62 -5.64
N VAL A 32 7.41 8.41 -4.79
CA VAL A 32 6.60 7.85 -3.70
C VAL A 32 5.41 7.09 -4.26
N LYS A 33 4.75 7.62 -5.30
CA LYS A 33 3.64 6.94 -5.97
C LYS A 33 4.07 5.64 -6.62
N GLU A 34 5.22 5.61 -7.30
CA GLU A 34 5.79 4.39 -7.87
C GLU A 34 6.07 3.34 -6.78
N ALA A 35 6.68 3.76 -5.67
CA ALA A 35 6.94 2.87 -4.54
C ALA A 35 5.65 2.31 -3.92
N ASN A 36 4.59 3.11 -3.84
CA ASN A 36 3.28 2.65 -3.38
C ASN A 36 2.66 1.62 -4.33
N GLN A 37 2.79 1.82 -5.64
CA GLN A 37 2.27 0.89 -6.64
C GLN A 37 2.92 -0.49 -6.55
N LEU A 38 4.23 -0.55 -6.29
CA LEU A 38 4.95 -1.82 -6.08
C LEU A 38 4.44 -2.62 -4.87
N CYS A 39 3.83 -1.94 -3.89
CA CYS A 39 3.26 -2.57 -2.69
C CYS A 39 1.81 -3.04 -2.87
N CYS A 40 1.14 -2.67 -3.97
CA CYS A 40 -0.22 -3.14 -4.24
C CYS A 40 -0.18 -4.46 -5.03
N PRO A 41 -0.94 -5.49 -4.62
CA PRO A 41 -1.09 -6.68 -5.43
C PRO A 41 -1.93 -6.39 -6.69
N HIS A 42 -1.74 -7.22 -7.71
CA HIS A 42 -2.50 -7.14 -8.96
C HIS A 42 -3.89 -7.77 -8.81
N SER A 43 -4.77 -7.53 -9.78
CA SER A 43 -6.07 -8.21 -9.90
C SER A 43 -7.03 -8.03 -8.71
N ILE A 44 -7.04 -6.84 -8.11
CA ILE A 44 -8.06 -6.45 -7.14
C ILE A 44 -9.35 -6.12 -7.90
N SER A 45 -10.45 -6.75 -7.50
CA SER A 45 -11.79 -6.41 -7.98
C SER A 45 -12.41 -5.41 -7.02
N VAL A 46 -12.87 -4.26 -7.53
CA VAL A 46 -13.50 -3.21 -6.74
C VAL A 46 -14.84 -2.87 -7.38
N THR A 47 -15.90 -2.98 -6.59
CA THR A 47 -17.25 -2.53 -6.93
C THR A 47 -17.60 -1.31 -6.09
N GLU A 48 -18.81 -0.77 -6.25
CA GLU A 48 -19.27 0.34 -5.39
C GLU A 48 -19.44 -0.06 -3.92
N THR A 49 -19.64 -1.36 -3.64
CA THR A 49 -20.01 -1.87 -2.30
C THR A 49 -19.04 -2.89 -1.73
N SER A 50 -18.11 -3.41 -2.53
CA SER A 50 -17.15 -4.43 -2.10
C SER A 50 -15.79 -4.26 -2.78
N ALA A 51 -14.77 -4.83 -2.14
CA ALA A 51 -13.47 -5.05 -2.75
C ALA A 51 -12.99 -6.44 -2.38
N GLU A 52 -12.46 -7.17 -3.36
CA GLU A 52 -12.00 -8.55 -3.17
C GLU A 52 -10.72 -8.82 -3.95
N ILE A 53 -9.96 -9.81 -3.46
CA ILE A 53 -8.75 -10.32 -4.09
C ILE A 53 -8.68 -11.82 -3.88
N THR A 54 -8.10 -12.55 -4.83
CA THR A 54 -7.85 -13.98 -4.62
C THR A 54 -6.80 -14.18 -3.53
N LEU A 55 -7.02 -15.16 -2.66
CA LEU A 55 -6.08 -15.47 -1.58
C LEU A 55 -4.69 -15.82 -2.12
N GLN A 56 -4.63 -16.56 -3.23
CA GLN A 56 -3.35 -16.94 -3.85
C GLN A 56 -2.55 -15.70 -4.29
N THR A 57 -3.20 -14.75 -4.98
CA THR A 57 -2.54 -13.51 -5.41
C THR A 57 -2.01 -12.70 -4.21
N LEU A 58 -2.77 -12.67 -3.10
CA LEU A 58 -2.34 -11.97 -1.90
C LEU A 58 -1.14 -12.66 -1.23
N VAL A 59 -1.16 -14.00 -1.14
CA VAL A 59 -0.07 -14.81 -0.58
C VAL A 59 1.20 -14.64 -1.40
N ASP A 60 1.12 -14.81 -2.72
CA ASP A 60 2.26 -14.72 -3.64
C ASP A 60 2.90 -13.33 -3.58
N HIS A 61 2.09 -12.27 -3.60
CA HIS A 61 2.58 -10.89 -3.49
C HIS A 61 3.26 -10.64 -2.15
N THR A 62 2.66 -11.10 -1.05
CA THR A 62 3.23 -10.97 0.29
C THR A 62 4.58 -11.68 0.39
N VAL A 63 4.67 -12.94 -0.05
CA VAL A 63 5.93 -13.72 -0.02
C VAL A 63 7.01 -13.05 -0.89
N SER A 64 6.65 -12.58 -2.08
CA SER A 64 7.57 -11.86 -2.98
C SER A 64 8.16 -10.61 -2.30
N ARG A 65 7.31 -9.76 -1.70
CA ARG A 65 7.78 -8.53 -1.02
C ARG A 65 8.57 -8.83 0.25
N THR A 66 8.19 -9.84 1.01
CA THR A 66 8.91 -10.24 2.23
C THR A 66 10.28 -10.82 1.91
N THR A 67 10.40 -11.68 0.90
CA THR A 67 11.68 -12.28 0.47
C THR A 67 12.64 -11.21 -0.06
N GLU A 68 12.15 -10.25 -0.85
CA GLU A 68 12.94 -9.10 -1.32
C GLU A 68 13.45 -8.25 -0.14
N LYS A 69 12.56 -7.91 0.81
CA LYS A 69 12.91 -7.08 1.98
C LYS A 69 13.91 -7.77 2.91
N LEU A 70 13.75 -9.07 3.14
CA LEU A 70 14.63 -9.87 3.99
C LEU A 70 15.88 -10.37 3.25
N ARG A 71 15.99 -10.12 1.94
CA ARG A 71 17.10 -10.58 1.07
C ARG A 71 17.31 -12.11 1.15
N LEU A 72 16.21 -12.86 1.21
CA LEU A 72 16.27 -14.33 1.27
C LEU A 72 16.72 -14.88 -0.09
N SER A 73 17.62 -15.86 -0.08
CA SER A 73 18.04 -16.55 -1.29
C SER A 73 16.93 -17.45 -1.81
N THR A 74 16.66 -17.43 -3.11
CA THR A 74 15.62 -18.26 -3.77
C THR A 74 15.97 -19.75 -3.88
N ASN A 75 17.16 -20.16 -3.41
CA ASN A 75 17.66 -21.54 -3.58
C ASN A 75 17.19 -22.51 -2.48
N ASN A 76 16.46 -22.02 -1.48
CA ASN A 76 15.95 -22.82 -0.37
C ASN A 76 14.42 -22.87 -0.43
N ALA A 77 13.86 -24.03 -0.10
CA ALA A 77 12.43 -24.13 0.17
C ALA A 77 12.11 -23.44 1.50
N PHE A 78 11.11 -22.56 1.50
CA PHE A 78 10.60 -21.92 2.70
C PHE A 78 9.16 -22.37 2.93
N GLU A 79 8.84 -22.66 4.20
CA GLU A 79 7.48 -22.86 4.65
C GLU A 79 6.97 -21.55 5.24
N VAL A 80 5.81 -21.07 4.77
CA VAL A 80 5.21 -19.84 5.25
C VAL A 80 3.91 -20.17 5.96
N ILE A 81 3.90 -19.99 7.29
CA ILE A 81 2.72 -20.19 8.13
C ILE A 81 2.01 -18.84 8.30
N MET A 82 0.78 -18.74 7.79
CA MET A 82 -0.02 -17.51 7.85
C MET A 82 -1.24 -17.69 8.77
N LYS A 83 -1.70 -16.59 9.36
CA LYS A 83 -2.95 -16.51 10.12
C LYS A 83 -3.94 -15.61 9.37
N TRP A 84 -5.21 -15.97 9.38
CA TRP A 84 -6.28 -15.16 8.79
C TRP A 84 -7.51 -15.09 9.73
N GLY A 85 -8.40 -14.15 9.45
CA GLY A 85 -9.66 -13.92 10.18
C GLY A 85 -10.44 -12.76 9.56
N CYS A 86 -11.67 -12.55 10.01
CA CYS A 86 -12.54 -11.45 9.56
C CYS A 86 -13.39 -10.96 10.75
N ASP A 87 -13.59 -9.65 10.86
CA ASP A 87 -14.43 -8.99 11.87
C ASP A 87 -15.33 -7.91 11.24
N GLY A 88 -16.27 -7.39 12.04
CA GLY A 88 -17.19 -6.33 11.63
C GLY A 88 -17.05 -5.10 12.53
N SER A 89 -17.24 -3.91 11.96
CA SER A 89 -17.24 -2.64 12.70
C SER A 89 -18.32 -1.69 12.17
N GLU A 90 -18.80 -0.81 13.06
CA GLU A 90 -19.72 0.26 12.70
C GLU A 90 -18.97 1.41 11.99
N GLN A 91 -19.53 1.94 10.90
CA GLN A 91 -18.89 2.96 10.07
C GLN A 91 -19.81 4.15 9.79
N ASN A 92 -19.21 5.32 9.54
CA ASN A 92 -19.95 6.52 9.16
C ASN A 92 -20.60 6.34 7.78
N ARG A 93 -21.84 6.82 7.63
CA ARG A 93 -22.58 6.75 6.35
C ARG A 93 -22.15 7.88 5.42
N TYR A 94 -21.68 7.51 4.24
CA TYR A 94 -21.49 8.45 3.14
C TYR A 94 -22.80 8.68 2.38
N LYS A 95 -23.04 9.90 1.88
CA LYS A 95 -24.31 10.28 1.22
C LYS A 95 -24.36 9.96 -0.28
N GLN A 96 -23.49 9.06 -0.76
CA GLN A 96 -23.47 8.65 -2.16
C GLN A 96 -24.62 7.70 -2.45
N LYS A 97 -25.26 7.89 -3.61
CA LYS A 97 -26.23 6.94 -4.15
C LYS A 97 -25.47 5.85 -4.90
N PHE A 98 -25.86 4.60 -4.69
CA PHE A 98 -25.33 3.47 -5.43
C PHE A 98 -26.15 3.24 -6.70
N SER A 99 -25.49 2.75 -7.73
CA SER A 99 -26.13 2.23 -8.94
C SER A 99 -26.85 0.92 -8.60
N GLU A 100 -28.07 0.71 -9.11
CA GLU A 100 -28.79 -0.58 -8.98
C GLU A 100 -28.18 -1.69 -9.84
#